data_AF-A0A072VF22-F1
#
_entry.id   AF-A0A072VF22-F1
#
_cell.length_a   1.000
_cell.length_b   1.000
_cell.length_c   1.000
_cell.angle_alpha   90.00
_cell.angle_beta   90.00
_cell.angle_gamma   90.00
#
_symmetry.space_group_name_H-M   'P 1'
#
loop_
_entity.id
_entity.type
_entity.pdbx_description
1 polymer ?
#
loop_
_entity_poly.entity_id
_entity_poly.type
_entity_poly.pdbx_seq_one_letter_code
_entity_poly.pdbx_strand_id
1 'polypeptide(L)'
;MDEKIDTAEKKVLVDIVKLVQKKGMKGKMGDWKEFLNSNDKKFGAGMSDPSKRSHEVLAAFLKTFSKDEDLKFFGNIMRHHSNQYTLERLKDRSQDSPEQRLVQVTLQHPMYPMDYSLPSIDEGWLVINLKKKAKGIKSTTMVAVDCEMVLCEDGTEALVKVCVVDHNLEVKLHKLVKPEKAIKDYKTEITGVSAQDLETVTCSLADIQKSMKKLLYNGTILVGHSLYNDLRVLKLDYVRVVDTAYIFQPLDGSIHRRPSLNSLCQSVLGYEVRKKGASHDCLDDACATMKLVLAKIKHGVDKPFPLTLVQEPVSESEMSKLLIHRIPTTVNTEALHEIVPGDFTIERKPSRNGQGDKYSALAIFKNQREAHDAYENVQGSQTKDSNGRLQKLVTCRLSTGMSVSLFVRKMGIDDHHKKMPSKRDLPEGEMVDVPENKKVKMDPEVEKDAYLKQIEALNQRLKESELEIESLREQLRKKDLQVDDSKEVKVDHEIEKDAHLKEIEALNQRLKESEAEIESSREQLRKKDFEITALHKMVANIQKRQKPKK
;
A
#
# COMPACT_ATOMS: atom_id res chain seq x y z
N MET A 1 -3.11 -14.57 36.84
CA MET A 1 -3.54 -13.28 36.26
C MET A 1 -3.26 -12.16 37.26
N ASP A 2 -3.52 -12.41 38.54
CA ASP A 2 -3.32 -11.47 39.65
C ASP A 2 -1.93 -10.82 39.68
N GLU A 3 -0.85 -11.59 39.53
CA GLU A 3 0.51 -11.05 39.43
C GLU A 3 0.68 -10.07 38.25
N LYS A 4 0.03 -10.34 37.11
CA LYS A 4 0.05 -9.42 35.96
C LYS A 4 -0.74 -8.14 36.24
N ILE A 5 -1.83 -8.22 37.01
CA ILE A 5 -2.59 -7.05 37.45
C ILE A 5 -1.73 -6.21 38.40
N ASP A 6 -1.05 -6.85 39.35
CA ASP A 6 -0.21 -6.16 40.34
C ASP A 6 0.98 -5.45 39.72
N THR A 7 1.60 -6.07 38.72
CA THR A 7 2.79 -5.54 38.03
C THR A 7 2.46 -4.56 36.91
N ALA A 8 1.19 -4.47 36.48
CA ALA A 8 0.80 -3.60 35.38
C ALA A 8 0.90 -2.11 35.75
N GLU A 9 1.28 -1.28 34.77
CA GLU A 9 1.26 0.17 34.93
C GLU A 9 -0.16 0.67 35.25
N LYS A 10 -0.26 1.67 36.13
CA LYS A 10 -1.55 2.26 36.54
C LYS A 10 -2.42 2.64 35.34
N LYS A 11 -1.84 3.21 34.28
CA LYS A 11 -2.57 3.61 33.06
C LYS A 11 -3.28 2.42 32.41
N VAL A 12 -2.62 1.27 32.33
CA VAL A 12 -3.20 0.03 31.78
C VAL A 12 -4.38 -0.42 32.63
N LEU A 13 -4.23 -0.41 33.96
CA LEU A 13 -5.34 -0.75 34.87
C LEU A 13 -6.52 0.20 34.72
N VAL A 14 -6.28 1.50 34.60
CA VAL A 14 -7.32 2.52 34.35
C VAL A 14 -8.09 2.20 33.07
N ASP A 15 -7.38 1.88 31.98
CA ASP A 15 -8.00 1.59 30.69
C ASP A 15 -8.82 0.28 30.75
N ILE A 16 -8.34 -0.75 31.45
CA ILE A 16 -9.12 -1.97 31.70
C ILE A 16 -10.41 -1.64 32.46
N VAL A 17 -10.34 -0.89 33.56
CA VAL A 17 -11.53 -0.54 34.35
C VAL A 17 -12.53 0.27 33.53
N LYS A 18 -12.07 1.25 32.73
CA LYS A 18 -12.94 2.03 31.84
C LYS A 18 -13.66 1.13 30.82
N LEU A 19 -12.96 0.15 30.25
CA LEU A 19 -13.55 -0.79 29.29
C LEU A 19 -14.53 -1.75 29.97
N VAL A 20 -14.21 -2.24 31.17
CA VAL A 20 -15.12 -3.02 32.03
C VAL A 20 -16.41 -2.25 32.31
N GLN A 21 -16.31 -0.98 32.67
CA GLN A 21 -17.47 -0.11 32.88
C GLN A 21 -18.29 0.06 31.60
N LYS A 22 -17.62 0.34 30.47
CA LYS A 22 -18.29 0.51 29.16
C LYS A 22 -19.04 -0.76 28.73
N LYS A 23 -18.51 -1.94 29.04
CA LYS A 23 -19.14 -3.24 28.77
C LYS A 23 -20.14 -3.68 29.84
N GLY A 24 -20.32 -2.91 30.92
CA GLY A 24 -21.24 -3.26 32.01
C GLY A 24 -20.85 -4.55 32.75
N MET A 25 -19.57 -4.92 32.76
CA MET A 25 -19.13 -6.18 33.36
C MET A 25 -19.13 -6.06 34.89
N LYS A 26 -19.44 -7.18 35.57
CA LYS A 26 -19.52 -7.26 37.04
C LYS A 26 -18.65 -8.39 37.58
N GLY A 27 -17.85 -8.07 38.59
CA GLY A 27 -17.07 -9.05 39.35
C GLY A 27 -17.86 -9.58 40.55
N LYS A 28 -17.19 -10.34 41.43
CA LYS A 28 -17.79 -10.85 42.68
C LYS A 28 -18.29 -9.76 43.63
N MET A 29 -17.73 -8.55 43.53
CA MET A 29 -18.10 -7.39 44.32
C MET A 29 -18.95 -6.38 43.52
N GLY A 30 -19.60 -6.84 42.45
CA GLY A 30 -20.47 -6.00 41.62
C GLY A 30 -19.72 -5.25 40.51
N ASP A 31 -20.36 -4.21 39.99
CA ASP A 31 -19.75 -3.25 39.06
C ASP A 31 -18.78 -2.30 39.78
N TRP A 32 -18.12 -1.42 39.02
CA TRP A 32 -17.13 -0.50 39.57
C TRP A 32 -17.70 0.44 40.65
N LYS A 33 -18.95 0.90 40.51
CA LYS A 33 -19.56 1.81 41.49
C LYS A 33 -19.95 1.04 42.74
N GLU A 34 -20.54 -0.14 42.57
CA GLU A 34 -20.87 -1.08 43.65
C GLU A 34 -19.60 -1.43 44.46
N PHE A 35 -18.50 -1.75 43.79
CA PHE A 35 -17.21 -2.00 44.43
C PHE A 35 -16.68 -0.80 45.22
N LEU A 36 -16.68 0.40 44.63
CA LEU A 36 -16.17 1.61 45.29
C LEU A 36 -16.99 1.97 46.54
N ASN A 37 -18.31 1.82 46.49
CA ASN A 37 -19.18 2.06 47.66
C ASN A 37 -18.77 1.23 48.89
N SER A 38 -18.34 -0.01 48.67
CA SER A 38 -17.98 -0.93 49.76
C SER A 38 -16.50 -0.89 50.13
N ASN A 39 -15.61 -0.42 49.25
CA ASN A 39 -14.17 -0.60 49.39
C ASN A 39 -13.35 0.71 49.35
N ASP A 40 -13.94 1.85 48.98
CA ASP A 40 -13.27 3.14 48.93
C ASP A 40 -13.91 4.15 49.90
N LYS A 41 -13.23 4.35 51.04
CA LYS A 41 -13.65 5.30 52.10
C LYS A 41 -13.73 6.76 51.62
N LYS A 42 -13.20 7.09 50.44
CA LYS A 42 -13.23 8.45 49.83
C LYS A 42 -14.37 8.63 48.81
N PHE A 43 -15.28 7.66 48.68
CA PHE A 43 -16.31 7.71 47.65
C PHE A 43 -17.43 8.71 47.99
N GLY A 44 -17.74 9.60 47.03
CA GLY A 44 -18.81 10.60 47.08
C GLY A 44 -19.36 10.89 45.67
N ALA A 45 -20.40 11.72 45.57
CA ALA A 45 -21.05 12.04 44.29
C ALA A 45 -20.06 12.70 43.31
N GLY A 46 -19.76 12.02 42.19
CA GLY A 46 -18.87 12.52 41.13
C GLY A 46 -17.46 11.92 41.08
N MET A 47 -17.13 10.92 41.90
CA MET A 47 -15.78 10.36 42.00
C MET A 47 -15.58 8.94 41.40
N SER A 48 -16.42 8.46 40.49
CA SER A 48 -16.26 7.12 39.88
C SER A 48 -15.20 7.02 38.78
N ASP A 49 -14.40 8.06 38.55
CA ASP A 49 -13.39 8.04 37.49
C ASP A 49 -12.19 7.16 37.88
N PRO A 50 -11.91 6.05 37.15
CA PRO A 50 -10.80 5.16 37.46
C PRO A 50 -9.44 5.87 37.45
N SER A 51 -9.26 6.92 36.64
CA SER A 51 -7.98 7.64 36.54
C SER A 51 -7.58 8.32 37.86
N LYS A 52 -8.57 8.66 38.69
CA LYS A 52 -8.40 9.32 40.00
C LYS A 52 -8.12 8.34 41.14
N ARG A 53 -8.07 7.03 40.88
CA ARG A 53 -7.84 6.00 41.91
C ARG A 53 -6.39 5.55 41.99
N SER A 54 -6.02 5.00 43.14
CA SER A 54 -4.70 4.42 43.33
C SER A 54 -4.58 3.11 42.55
N HIS A 55 -3.35 2.67 42.32
CA HIS A 55 -3.10 1.39 41.65
C HIS A 55 -3.74 0.24 42.42
N GLU A 56 -3.63 0.24 43.75
CA GLU A 56 -4.13 -0.82 44.63
C GLU A 56 -5.65 -0.97 44.53
N VAL A 57 -6.39 0.14 44.47
CA VAL A 57 -7.86 0.12 44.35
C VAL A 57 -8.29 -0.45 42.99
N LEU A 58 -7.60 -0.06 41.91
CA LEU A 58 -7.87 -0.59 40.57
C LEU A 58 -7.57 -2.08 40.49
N ALA A 59 -6.40 -2.49 41.01
CA ALA A 59 -5.98 -3.89 41.05
C ALA A 59 -6.95 -4.74 41.87
N ALA A 60 -7.36 -4.26 43.05
CA ALA A 60 -8.31 -4.94 43.92
C ALA A 60 -9.66 -5.18 43.21
N PHE A 61 -10.20 -4.18 42.51
CA PHE A 61 -11.42 -4.34 41.73
C PHE A 61 -11.28 -5.39 40.62
N LEU A 62 -10.22 -5.32 39.82
CA LEU A 62 -10.02 -6.25 38.71
C LEU A 62 -9.83 -7.69 39.19
N LYS A 63 -9.23 -7.90 40.36
CA LYS A 63 -9.11 -9.22 41.02
C LYS A 63 -10.44 -9.78 41.52
N THR A 64 -11.52 -9.00 41.53
CA THR A 64 -12.87 -9.53 41.85
C THR A 64 -13.46 -10.38 40.72
N PHE A 65 -12.90 -10.29 39.51
CA PHE A 65 -13.29 -11.10 38.35
C PHE A 65 -12.58 -12.44 38.38
N SER A 66 -13.29 -13.50 37.98
CA SER A 66 -12.74 -14.87 38.02
C SER A 66 -13.15 -15.74 36.84
N LYS A 67 -14.03 -15.26 35.95
CA LYS A 67 -14.41 -16.01 34.76
C LYS A 67 -13.26 -15.95 33.75
N ASP A 68 -12.97 -17.07 33.10
CA ASP A 68 -11.88 -17.16 32.13
C ASP A 68 -11.99 -16.16 30.98
N GLU A 69 -13.22 -15.84 30.56
CA GLU A 69 -13.50 -14.84 29.52
C GLU A 69 -13.09 -13.43 29.95
N ASP A 70 -13.42 -13.03 31.19
CA ASP A 70 -13.03 -11.74 31.77
C ASP A 70 -11.50 -11.64 31.87
N LEU A 71 -10.86 -12.71 32.33
CA LEU A 71 -9.39 -12.74 32.48
C LEU A 71 -8.68 -12.72 31.12
N LYS A 72 -9.24 -13.40 30.09
CA LYS A 72 -8.76 -13.32 28.71
C LYS A 72 -8.91 -11.91 28.16
N PHE A 73 -10.03 -11.25 28.43
CA PHE A 73 -10.29 -9.86 28.04
C PHE A 73 -9.26 -8.90 28.64
N PHE A 74 -9.00 -8.97 29.95
CA PHE A 74 -7.95 -8.18 30.59
C PHE A 74 -6.57 -8.47 30.01
N GLY A 75 -6.29 -9.76 29.78
CA GLY A 75 -5.09 -10.22 29.12
C GLY A 75 -4.92 -9.63 27.72
N ASN A 76 -5.99 -9.48 26.92
CA ASN A 76 -5.93 -8.83 25.60
C ASN A 76 -5.53 -7.36 25.72
N ILE A 77 -6.14 -6.62 26.64
CA ILE A 77 -5.85 -5.19 26.83
C ILE A 77 -4.40 -4.98 27.27
N MET A 78 -3.91 -5.74 28.25
CA MET A 78 -2.50 -5.66 28.68
C MET A 78 -1.54 -5.96 27.53
N ARG A 79 -1.86 -6.96 26.71
CA ARG A 79 -1.07 -7.30 25.52
C ARG A 79 -1.09 -6.19 24.48
N HIS A 80 -2.23 -5.54 24.27
CA HIS A 80 -2.36 -4.42 23.35
C HIS A 80 -1.46 -3.24 23.78
N HIS A 81 -1.49 -2.87 25.07
CA HIS A 81 -0.57 -1.84 25.59
C HIS A 81 0.91 -2.22 25.42
N SER A 82 1.26 -3.49 25.63
CA SER A 82 2.63 -3.95 25.36
C SER A 82 3.01 -3.85 23.87
N ASN A 83 2.06 -4.02 22.95
CA ASN A 83 2.27 -3.83 21.52
C ASN A 83 2.51 -2.36 21.18
N GLN A 84 1.77 -1.42 21.79
CA GLN A 84 1.98 0.03 21.63
C GLN A 84 3.40 0.45 22.01
N TYR A 85 3.92 -0.02 23.15
CA TYR A 85 5.31 0.24 23.53
C TYR A 85 6.31 -0.37 22.54
N THR A 86 6.00 -1.55 22.00
CA THR A 86 6.86 -2.21 21.00
C THR A 86 6.86 -1.44 19.68
N LEU A 87 5.72 -0.89 19.25
CA LEU A 87 5.61 -0.04 18.07
C LEU A 87 6.51 1.18 18.16
N GLU A 88 6.51 1.88 19.30
CA GLU A 88 7.38 3.05 19.50
C GLU A 88 8.87 2.69 19.40
N ARG A 89 9.25 1.53 19.96
CA ARG A 89 10.62 1.02 19.83
C ARG A 89 10.99 0.60 18.40
N LEU A 90 10.05 0.05 17.65
CA LEU A 90 10.28 -0.36 16.26
C LEU A 90 10.45 0.83 15.31
N LYS A 91 10.01 2.03 15.70
CA LYS A 91 10.19 3.26 14.91
C LYS A 91 11.60 3.86 15.03
N ASP A 92 12.40 3.46 16.03
CA ASP A 92 13.78 3.92 16.22
C ASP A 92 14.72 3.31 15.16
N ARG A 93 15.53 4.16 14.50
CA ARG A 93 16.39 3.85 13.34
C ARG A 93 17.80 3.38 13.70
N SER A 94 18.07 3.14 14.97
CA SER A 94 19.43 3.02 15.49
C SER A 94 20.18 1.73 15.09
N GLN A 95 19.48 0.65 14.71
CA GLN A 95 20.10 -0.63 14.29
C GLN A 95 19.19 -1.47 13.41
N ASP A 96 19.20 -1.25 12.09
CA ASP A 96 18.22 -1.90 11.22
C ASP A 96 18.82 -2.56 9.99
N SER A 97 18.76 -3.89 10.00
CA SER A 97 18.76 -4.71 8.78
C SER A 97 17.71 -4.20 7.78
N PRO A 98 17.88 -4.43 6.47
CA PRO A 98 16.90 -4.01 5.46
C PRO A 98 15.44 -4.40 5.79
N GLU A 99 15.23 -5.58 6.37
CA GLU A 99 13.92 -6.09 6.78
C GLU A 99 13.29 -5.24 7.89
N GLN A 100 14.06 -4.85 8.91
CA GLN A 100 13.59 -3.97 9.98
C GLN A 100 13.23 -2.58 9.44
N ARG A 101 13.98 -2.09 8.45
CA ARG A 101 13.70 -0.80 7.82
C ARG A 101 12.40 -0.82 7.03
N LEU A 102 12.05 -1.94 6.40
CA LEU A 102 10.74 -2.09 5.75
C LEU A 102 9.58 -2.08 6.75
N VAL A 103 9.78 -2.67 7.94
CA VAL A 103 8.80 -2.54 9.03
C VAL A 103 8.64 -1.07 9.40
N GLN A 104 9.73 -0.33 9.57
CA GLN A 104 9.67 1.11 9.87
C GLN A 104 8.95 1.92 8.81
N VAL A 105 9.24 1.70 7.53
CA VAL A 105 8.54 2.38 6.43
C VAL A 105 7.04 2.14 6.51
N THR A 106 6.63 0.91 6.82
CA THR A 106 5.21 0.57 7.02
C THR A 106 4.62 1.30 8.22
N LEU A 107 5.29 1.30 9.37
CA LEU A 107 4.82 1.94 10.62
C LEU A 107 4.81 3.48 10.57
N GLN A 108 5.71 4.07 9.79
CA GLN A 108 5.84 5.52 9.61
C GLN A 108 4.90 6.07 8.52
N HIS A 109 4.23 5.19 7.76
CA HIS A 109 3.31 5.60 6.73
C HIS A 109 2.13 6.40 7.34
N PRO A 110 1.74 7.58 6.80
CA PRO A 110 0.70 8.42 7.40
C PRO A 110 -0.66 7.75 7.55
N MET A 111 -0.96 6.76 6.71
CA MET A 111 -2.23 6.01 6.77
C MET A 111 -2.20 4.83 7.74
N TYR A 112 -1.02 4.41 8.23
CA TYR A 112 -0.89 3.26 9.11
C TYR A 112 -1.78 3.36 10.36
N PRO A 113 -1.81 4.48 11.11
CA PRO A 113 -2.64 4.58 12.32
C PRO A 113 -4.14 4.44 12.07
N MET A 114 -4.61 4.77 10.86
CA MET A 114 -6.03 4.64 10.49
C MET A 114 -6.36 3.21 10.09
N ASP A 115 -5.57 2.61 9.21
CA ASP A 115 -5.89 1.28 8.66
C ASP A 115 -5.63 0.14 9.64
N TYR A 116 -4.55 0.27 10.42
CA TYR A 116 -4.15 -0.66 11.47
C TYR A 116 -4.75 -0.32 12.84
N SER A 117 -5.76 0.55 12.89
CA SER A 117 -6.65 0.69 14.05
C SER A 117 -7.56 -0.54 14.14
N LEU A 118 -6.99 -1.66 14.55
CA LEU A 118 -7.66 -2.95 14.62
C LEU A 118 -8.48 -3.05 15.93
N PRO A 119 -9.68 -3.64 15.91
CA PRO A 119 -10.51 -3.81 17.11
C PRO A 119 -10.03 -4.99 17.98
N SER A 120 -8.76 -4.96 18.38
CA SER A 120 -8.05 -6.02 19.11
C SER A 120 -8.62 -6.39 20.49
N ILE A 121 -9.52 -5.55 21.00
CA ILE A 121 -10.21 -5.69 22.29
C ILE A 121 -11.53 -6.48 22.12
N ASP A 122 -12.02 -6.63 20.89
CA ASP A 122 -13.26 -7.34 20.60
C ASP A 122 -13.11 -8.86 20.72
N GLU A 123 -14.24 -9.55 20.80
CA GLU A 123 -14.27 -11.00 20.99
C GLU A 123 -13.69 -11.76 19.78
N GLY A 124 -12.94 -12.83 20.08
CA GLY A 124 -12.27 -13.65 19.07
C GLY A 124 -10.95 -13.05 18.53
N TRP A 125 -10.54 -11.86 18.98
CA TRP A 125 -9.26 -11.27 18.60
C TRP A 125 -8.10 -11.86 19.38
N LEU A 126 -7.01 -12.16 18.66
CA LEU A 126 -5.76 -12.64 19.21
C LEU A 126 -4.66 -11.58 19.08
N VAL A 127 -4.29 -10.99 20.21
CA VAL A 127 -3.12 -10.09 20.30
C VAL A 127 -1.83 -10.89 20.43
N ILE A 128 -0.93 -10.80 19.46
CA ILE A 128 0.34 -11.52 19.44
C ILE A 128 1.46 -10.58 19.88
N ASN A 129 2.12 -10.89 21.01
CA ASN A 129 3.31 -10.17 21.48
C ASN A 129 4.59 -10.97 21.26
N LEU A 130 5.72 -10.26 21.27
CA LEU A 130 7.06 -10.82 21.19
C LEU A 130 7.50 -11.40 22.55
N LYS A 131 7.78 -12.71 22.62
CA LYS A 131 8.23 -13.38 23.87
C LYS A 131 9.56 -12.85 24.39
N LYS A 132 10.56 -12.67 23.52
CA LYS A 132 11.90 -12.15 23.84
C LYS A 132 12.08 -10.80 23.19
N LYS A 133 11.50 -9.73 23.77
CA LYS A 133 11.40 -8.40 23.14
C LYS A 133 12.69 -7.97 22.42
N ALA A 134 13.86 -8.05 23.07
CA ALA A 134 15.13 -7.67 22.43
C ALA A 134 15.53 -8.55 21.23
N LYS A 135 15.52 -9.89 21.36
CA LYS A 135 15.92 -10.81 20.27
C LYS A 135 14.88 -10.87 19.15
N GLY A 136 13.60 -10.85 19.51
CA GLY A 136 12.48 -10.90 18.55
C GLY A 136 12.32 -9.61 17.75
N ILE A 137 12.64 -8.45 18.31
CA ILE A 137 12.66 -7.16 17.57
C ILE A 137 13.75 -7.17 16.49
N LYS A 138 14.89 -7.80 16.76
CA LYS A 138 16.03 -7.91 15.84
C LYS A 138 15.92 -9.06 14.82
N SER A 139 14.88 -9.88 14.90
CA SER A 139 14.69 -11.01 13.98
C SER A 139 14.38 -10.51 12.57
N THR A 140 15.06 -11.06 11.57
CA THR A 140 14.87 -10.76 10.15
C THR A 140 14.05 -11.82 9.42
N THR A 141 13.60 -12.88 10.11
CA THR A 141 12.76 -13.91 9.49
C THR A 141 11.44 -13.31 9.01
N MET A 142 11.05 -13.60 7.78
CA MET A 142 9.82 -13.11 7.15
C MET A 142 8.91 -14.26 6.73
N VAL A 143 7.61 -14.03 6.83
CA VAL A 143 6.57 -14.85 6.17
C VAL A 143 5.57 -13.91 5.51
N ALA A 144 5.10 -14.24 4.31
CA ALA A 144 4.04 -13.49 3.63
C ALA A 144 2.71 -14.21 3.79
N VAL A 145 1.63 -13.46 4.00
CA VAL A 145 0.26 -13.96 4.11
C VAL A 145 -0.62 -13.27 3.11
N ASP A 146 -1.59 -14.02 2.59
CA ASP A 146 -2.73 -13.49 1.86
C ASP A 146 -3.97 -14.33 2.20
N CYS A 147 -5.13 -13.69 2.21
CA CYS A 147 -6.41 -14.29 2.56
C CYS A 147 -7.46 -14.02 1.48
N GLU A 148 -8.32 -15.00 1.23
CA GLU A 148 -9.57 -14.81 0.50
C GLU A 148 -10.72 -14.61 1.49
N MET A 149 -11.56 -13.62 1.23
CA MET A 149 -12.65 -13.21 2.11
C MET A 149 -14.00 -13.18 1.40
N VAL A 150 -15.04 -13.62 2.11
CA VAL A 150 -16.44 -13.59 1.65
C VAL A 150 -17.26 -12.60 2.45
N LEU A 151 -18.40 -12.18 1.90
CA LEU A 151 -19.35 -11.31 2.59
C LEU A 151 -20.38 -12.15 3.35
N CYS A 152 -20.56 -11.88 4.64
CA CYS A 152 -21.56 -12.51 5.50
C CYS A 152 -22.91 -11.79 5.43
N GLU A 153 -23.97 -12.46 5.90
CA GLU A 153 -25.33 -11.90 5.96
C GLU A 153 -25.44 -10.65 6.83
N ASP A 154 -24.65 -10.59 7.90
CA ASP A 154 -24.58 -9.44 8.81
C ASP A 154 -23.71 -8.28 8.29
N GLY A 155 -23.26 -8.37 7.04
CA GLY A 155 -22.46 -7.34 6.39
C GLY A 155 -20.97 -7.38 6.67
N THR A 156 -20.51 -8.28 7.57
CA THR A 156 -19.08 -8.44 7.87
C THR A 156 -18.38 -9.33 6.85
N GLU A 157 -17.05 -9.19 6.74
CA GLU A 157 -16.24 -10.11 5.92
C GLU A 157 -15.72 -11.27 6.79
N ALA A 158 -15.63 -12.45 6.20
CA ALA A 158 -15.10 -13.65 6.84
C ALA A 158 -14.05 -14.34 5.99
N LEU A 159 -13.06 -14.93 6.66
CA LEU A 159 -11.98 -15.71 6.05
C LEU A 159 -12.51 -17.04 5.49
N VAL A 160 -12.19 -17.34 4.23
CA VAL A 160 -12.49 -18.65 3.60
C VAL A 160 -11.27 -19.39 3.07
N LYS A 161 -10.17 -18.68 2.79
CA LYS A 161 -8.90 -19.30 2.38
C LYS A 161 -7.76 -18.45 2.90
N VAL A 162 -6.69 -19.10 3.34
CA VAL A 162 -5.45 -18.42 3.78
C VAL A 162 -4.25 -19.16 3.21
N CYS A 163 -3.27 -18.42 2.72
CA CYS A 163 -1.94 -18.93 2.42
C CYS A 163 -0.87 -18.14 3.17
N VAL A 164 0.14 -18.86 3.66
CA VAL A 164 1.36 -18.30 4.24
C VAL A 164 2.57 -18.98 3.60
N VAL A 165 3.50 -18.18 3.10
CA VAL A 165 4.78 -18.64 2.55
C VAL A 165 5.95 -18.01 3.29
N ASP A 166 7.08 -18.69 3.35
CA ASP A 166 8.31 -18.11 3.90
C ASP A 166 9.11 -17.32 2.85
N HIS A 167 10.31 -16.87 3.23
CA HIS A 167 11.21 -16.13 2.35
C HIS A 167 11.74 -16.94 1.17
N ASN A 168 11.70 -18.27 1.22
CA ASN A 168 12.05 -19.17 0.12
C ASN A 168 10.83 -19.50 -0.76
N LEU A 169 9.68 -18.87 -0.49
CA LEU A 169 8.39 -19.13 -1.14
C LEU A 169 7.85 -20.53 -0.82
N GLU A 170 8.32 -21.17 0.25
CA GLU A 170 7.79 -22.45 0.70
C GLU A 170 6.50 -22.24 1.50
N VAL A 171 5.47 -23.02 1.18
CA VAL A 171 4.17 -22.99 1.86
C VAL A 171 4.30 -23.46 3.30
N LYS A 172 3.94 -22.59 4.25
CA LYS A 172 3.86 -22.89 5.69
C LYS A 172 2.44 -23.09 6.19
N LEU A 173 1.47 -22.50 5.52
CA LEU A 173 0.04 -22.69 5.77
C LEU A 173 -0.70 -22.50 4.45
N HIS A 174 -1.60 -23.41 4.09
CA HIS A 174 -2.50 -23.21 2.95
C HIS A 174 -3.77 -24.01 3.24
N LYS A 175 -4.86 -23.31 3.58
CA LYS A 175 -6.09 -23.93 4.11
C LYS A 175 -7.33 -23.17 3.67
N LEU A 176 -8.37 -23.92 3.32
CA LEU A 176 -9.74 -23.44 3.37
C LEU A 176 -10.21 -23.36 4.82
N VAL A 177 -11.06 -22.39 5.12
CA VAL A 177 -11.54 -22.07 6.46
C VAL A 177 -13.06 -22.02 6.40
N LYS A 178 -13.72 -22.64 7.38
CA LYS A 178 -15.17 -22.56 7.54
C LYS A 178 -15.52 -21.28 8.30
N PRO A 179 -16.26 -20.33 7.69
CA PRO A 179 -16.74 -19.17 8.41
C PRO A 179 -17.71 -19.55 9.53
N GLU A 180 -17.64 -18.84 10.65
CA GLU A 180 -18.59 -19.01 11.77
C GLU A 180 -19.98 -18.48 11.43
N LYS A 181 -20.05 -17.50 10.53
CA LYS A 181 -21.28 -16.80 10.13
C LYS A 181 -21.77 -17.29 8.77
N ALA A 182 -23.07 -17.16 8.55
CA ALA A 182 -23.70 -17.45 7.25
C ALA A 182 -23.15 -16.52 6.16
N ILE A 183 -22.80 -17.10 5.02
CA ILE A 183 -22.23 -16.40 3.86
C ILE A 183 -23.38 -15.88 3.00
N LYS A 184 -23.35 -14.58 2.71
CA LYS A 184 -24.28 -13.92 1.78
C LYS A 184 -23.78 -13.96 0.35
N ASP A 185 -22.49 -13.72 0.17
CA ASP A 185 -21.85 -13.66 -1.14
C ASP A 185 -20.41 -14.19 -1.06
N TYR A 186 -20.16 -15.27 -1.80
CA TYR A 186 -18.87 -15.95 -1.88
C TYR A 186 -17.84 -15.17 -2.70
N LYS A 187 -18.28 -14.18 -3.50
CA LYS A 187 -17.43 -13.42 -4.41
C LYS A 187 -16.58 -14.36 -5.27
N THR A 188 -17.14 -15.47 -5.76
CA THR A 188 -16.39 -16.59 -6.37
C THR A 188 -15.55 -16.15 -7.57
N GLU A 189 -16.01 -15.14 -8.31
CA GLU A 189 -15.26 -14.49 -9.39
C GLU A 189 -13.98 -13.79 -8.91
N ILE A 190 -13.91 -13.43 -7.63
CA ILE A 190 -12.74 -12.85 -6.96
C ILE A 190 -12.00 -13.92 -6.17
N THR A 191 -12.66 -14.66 -5.28
CA THR A 191 -12.00 -15.57 -4.31
C THR A 191 -11.62 -16.91 -4.92
N GLY A 192 -12.24 -17.29 -6.04
CA GLY A 192 -12.15 -18.65 -6.59
C GLY A 192 -12.79 -19.72 -5.71
N VAL A 193 -13.54 -19.34 -4.66
CA VAL A 193 -14.17 -20.26 -3.69
C VAL A 193 -15.67 -20.28 -3.91
N SER A 194 -16.23 -21.47 -4.04
CA SER A 194 -17.66 -21.74 -4.17
C SER A 194 -18.26 -22.28 -2.87
N ALA A 195 -19.59 -22.38 -2.81
CA ALA A 195 -20.28 -23.01 -1.69
C ALA A 195 -19.87 -24.48 -1.51
N GLN A 196 -19.70 -25.22 -2.62
CA GLN A 196 -19.32 -26.64 -2.62
C GLN A 196 -17.93 -26.86 -2.01
N ASP A 197 -16.99 -25.93 -2.26
CA ASP A 197 -15.63 -26.02 -1.72
C ASP A 197 -15.61 -25.96 -0.19
N LEU A 198 -16.62 -25.34 0.44
CA LEU A 198 -16.70 -25.16 1.89
C LEU A 198 -17.55 -26.21 2.62
N GLU A 199 -18.30 -27.06 1.91
CA GLU A 199 -19.26 -28.00 2.51
C GLU A 199 -18.60 -28.96 3.53
N THR A 200 -17.41 -29.46 3.21
CA THR A 200 -16.68 -30.44 4.02
C THR A 200 -15.56 -29.84 4.86
N VAL A 201 -15.37 -28.51 4.79
CA VAL A 201 -14.29 -27.82 5.49
C VAL A 201 -14.61 -27.74 6.98
N THR A 202 -13.67 -28.18 7.82
CA THR A 202 -13.80 -28.15 9.29
C THR A 202 -12.83 -27.21 9.96
N CYS A 203 -11.81 -26.74 9.25
CA CYS A 203 -10.80 -25.82 9.78
C CYS A 203 -11.46 -24.50 10.18
N SER A 204 -11.30 -24.12 11.45
CA SER A 204 -11.89 -22.90 12.00
C SER A 204 -10.91 -21.72 11.96
N LEU A 205 -11.41 -20.50 12.15
CA LEU A 205 -10.56 -19.32 12.37
C LEU A 205 -9.60 -19.53 13.56
N ALA A 206 -10.06 -20.18 14.63
CA ALA A 206 -9.23 -20.46 15.81
C ALA A 206 -8.02 -21.36 15.48
N ASP A 207 -8.19 -22.34 14.58
CA ASP A 207 -7.10 -23.21 14.11
C ASP A 207 -6.05 -22.43 13.31
N ILE A 208 -6.52 -21.50 12.47
CA ILE A 208 -5.64 -20.58 11.73
C ILE A 208 -4.89 -19.66 12.69
N GLN A 209 -5.58 -19.03 13.65
CA GLN A 209 -4.95 -18.17 14.65
C GLN A 209 -3.89 -18.92 15.48
N LYS A 210 -4.15 -20.18 15.85
CA LYS A 210 -3.18 -21.04 16.54
C LYS A 210 -1.93 -21.28 15.68
N SER A 211 -2.12 -21.50 14.38
CA SER A 211 -1.02 -21.69 13.42
C SER A 211 -0.23 -20.39 13.21
N MET A 212 -0.91 -19.27 12.98
CA MET A 212 -0.30 -17.94 12.86
C MET A 212 0.48 -17.56 14.11
N LYS A 213 -0.06 -17.82 15.31
CA LYS A 213 0.66 -17.60 16.57
C LYS A 213 1.98 -18.36 16.62
N LYS A 214 2.02 -19.61 16.15
CA LYS A 214 3.26 -20.41 16.09
C LYS A 214 4.25 -19.87 15.06
N LEU A 215 3.78 -19.29 13.97
CA LEU A 215 4.66 -18.68 12.97
C LEU A 215 5.25 -17.35 13.45
N LEU A 216 4.47 -16.57 14.22
CA LEU A 216 4.82 -15.19 14.58
C LEU A 216 5.49 -15.02 15.96
N TYR A 217 5.32 -15.96 16.90
CA TYR A 217 5.73 -15.75 18.30
C TYR A 217 7.23 -15.45 18.54
N ASN A 218 8.10 -15.87 17.60
CA ASN A 218 9.55 -15.61 17.67
C ASN A 218 9.94 -14.21 17.17
N GLY A 219 8.96 -13.38 16.83
CA GLY A 219 9.19 -12.12 16.13
C GLY A 219 9.48 -12.38 14.67
N THR A 220 8.65 -13.12 13.97
CA THR A 220 8.72 -13.21 12.51
C THR A 220 8.03 -11.99 11.93
N ILE A 221 8.59 -11.34 10.92
CA ILE A 221 7.97 -10.21 10.23
C ILE A 221 6.86 -10.77 9.33
N LEU A 222 5.66 -10.22 9.44
CA LEU A 222 4.52 -10.57 8.60
C LEU A 222 4.45 -9.63 7.41
N VAL A 223 4.48 -10.18 6.21
CA VAL A 223 4.47 -9.46 4.94
C VAL A 223 3.09 -9.62 4.28
N GLY A 224 2.55 -8.57 3.67
CA GLY A 224 1.27 -8.62 2.95
C GLY A 224 1.08 -7.42 2.02
N HIS A 225 -0.06 -7.35 1.33
CA HIS A 225 -0.44 -6.22 0.48
C HIS A 225 -1.79 -5.65 0.94
N SER A 226 -1.80 -4.41 1.45
CA SER A 226 -2.94 -3.89 2.21
C SER A 226 -3.31 -4.83 3.38
N LEU A 227 -2.27 -5.29 4.08
CA LEU A 227 -2.26 -6.41 5.03
C LEU A 227 -3.23 -6.22 6.23
N TYR A 228 -3.64 -4.98 6.49
CA TYR A 228 -4.66 -4.69 7.51
C TYR A 228 -6.02 -5.38 7.21
N ASN A 229 -6.35 -5.65 5.94
CA ASN A 229 -7.56 -6.39 5.59
C ASN A 229 -7.45 -7.85 6.04
N ASP A 230 -6.33 -8.51 5.76
CA ASP A 230 -6.05 -9.88 6.19
C ASP A 230 -6.08 -9.98 7.72
N LEU A 231 -5.40 -9.05 8.41
CA LEU A 231 -5.36 -9.03 9.88
C LEU A 231 -6.76 -8.88 10.50
N ARG A 232 -7.69 -8.18 9.83
CA ARG A 232 -9.09 -8.05 10.30
C ARG A 232 -9.84 -9.37 10.22
N VAL A 233 -9.80 -10.07 9.10
CA VAL A 233 -10.50 -11.37 8.96
C VAL A 233 -9.81 -12.49 9.73
N LEU A 234 -8.50 -12.41 9.92
CA LEU A 234 -7.74 -13.28 10.81
C LEU A 234 -7.98 -12.95 12.30
N LYS A 235 -8.58 -11.78 12.59
CA LYS A 235 -8.73 -11.19 13.93
C LYS A 235 -7.41 -11.21 14.71
N LEU A 236 -6.32 -10.77 14.08
CA LEU A 236 -4.97 -10.73 14.66
C LEU A 236 -4.48 -9.30 14.87
N ASP A 237 -4.00 -9.00 16.08
CA ASP A 237 -3.23 -7.78 16.37
C ASP A 237 -1.74 -8.15 16.46
N TYR A 238 -0.97 -7.74 15.46
CA TYR A 238 0.46 -8.00 15.37
C TYR A 238 1.21 -6.79 14.78
N VAL A 239 2.34 -6.43 15.39
CA VAL A 239 3.01 -5.14 15.15
C VAL A 239 4.20 -5.19 14.20
N ARG A 240 4.82 -6.37 13.97
CA ARG A 240 5.98 -6.50 13.06
C ARG A 240 5.50 -6.80 11.66
N VAL A 241 5.00 -5.78 10.97
CA VAL A 241 4.36 -5.92 9.65
C VAL A 241 5.12 -5.17 8.57
N VAL A 242 5.12 -5.71 7.36
CA VAL A 242 5.56 -5.05 6.13
C VAL A 242 4.39 -5.05 5.16
N ASP A 243 3.92 -3.86 4.80
CA ASP A 243 2.82 -3.68 3.86
C ASP A 243 3.35 -3.19 2.52
N THR A 244 3.28 -4.04 1.50
CA THR A 244 3.77 -3.69 0.16
C THR A 244 3.01 -2.52 -0.46
N ALA A 245 1.78 -2.24 -0.03
CA ALA A 245 1.05 -1.06 -0.47
C ALA A 245 1.65 0.25 0.09
N TYR A 246 2.48 0.20 1.14
CA TYR A 246 3.13 1.36 1.76
C TYR A 246 4.61 1.51 1.40
N ILE A 247 5.35 0.41 1.25
CA ILE A 247 6.80 0.49 0.99
C ILE A 247 7.13 0.87 -0.46
N PHE A 248 6.15 0.79 -1.36
CA PHE A 248 6.24 1.17 -2.77
C PHE A 248 5.43 2.44 -3.03
N GLN A 249 6.04 3.59 -2.75
CA GLN A 249 5.41 4.90 -2.99
C GLN A 249 5.62 5.37 -4.43
N PRO A 250 4.57 5.91 -5.09
CA PRO A 250 4.73 6.49 -6.42
C PRO A 250 5.65 7.72 -6.41
N LEU A 251 6.34 7.96 -7.52
CA LEU A 251 7.25 9.10 -7.70
C LEU A 251 6.60 10.47 -7.53
N ASP A 252 5.27 10.55 -7.66
CA ASP A 252 4.50 11.79 -7.49
C ASP A 252 4.29 12.20 -6.02
N GLY A 253 4.77 11.38 -5.06
CA GLY A 253 4.64 11.64 -3.63
C GLY A 253 3.22 11.48 -3.07
N SER A 254 2.29 10.90 -3.84
CA SER A 254 0.91 10.71 -3.39
C SER A 254 0.82 9.69 -2.28
N ILE A 255 0.59 10.16 -1.05
CA ILE A 255 0.36 9.31 0.14
C ILE A 255 -0.96 8.53 0.11
N HIS A 256 -1.88 8.89 -0.79
CA HIS A 256 -3.22 8.28 -0.90
C HIS A 256 -3.32 7.26 -2.03
N ARG A 257 -2.40 7.28 -2.99
CA ARG A 257 -2.39 6.33 -4.09
C ARG A 257 -1.66 5.06 -3.66
N ARG A 258 -2.43 3.98 -3.50
CA ARG A 258 -1.89 2.64 -3.27
C ARG A 258 -1.89 1.88 -4.58
N PRO A 259 -0.73 1.50 -5.12
CA PRO A 259 -0.68 0.66 -6.31
C PRO A 259 -1.26 -0.71 -5.98
N SER A 260 -1.97 -1.31 -6.95
CA SER A 260 -2.45 -2.69 -6.80
C SER A 260 -1.27 -3.67 -6.79
N LEU A 261 -1.46 -4.85 -6.19
CA LEU A 261 -0.45 -5.91 -6.22
C LEU A 261 -0.05 -6.26 -7.66
N ASN A 262 -1.02 -6.34 -8.59
CA ASN A 262 -0.74 -6.64 -10.00
C ASN A 262 0.12 -5.56 -10.66
N SER A 263 -0.21 -4.29 -10.43
CA SER A 263 0.58 -3.16 -10.94
C SER A 263 2.00 -3.15 -10.37
N LEU A 264 2.16 -3.45 -9.07
CA LEU A 264 3.48 -3.58 -8.46
C LEU A 264 4.28 -4.73 -9.07
N CYS A 265 3.68 -5.91 -9.25
CA CYS A 265 4.36 -7.04 -9.87
C CYS A 265 4.79 -6.70 -11.29
N GLN A 266 3.93 -6.05 -12.08
CA GLN A 266 4.27 -5.66 -13.43
C GLN A 266 5.44 -4.66 -13.47
N SER A 267 5.41 -3.63 -12.63
CA SER A 267 6.45 -2.59 -12.59
C SER A 267 7.77 -3.07 -11.95
N VAL A 268 7.72 -3.95 -10.96
CA VAL A 268 8.89 -4.34 -10.12
C VAL A 268 9.47 -5.68 -10.56
N LEU A 269 8.61 -6.65 -10.84
CA LEU A 269 9.00 -8.03 -11.15
C LEU A 269 8.92 -8.35 -12.65
N GLY A 270 8.33 -7.46 -13.46
CA GLY A 270 8.22 -7.63 -14.91
C GLY A 270 7.14 -8.63 -15.34
N TYR A 271 6.23 -9.03 -14.44
CA TYR A 271 5.12 -9.93 -14.75
C TYR A 271 3.85 -9.54 -13.99
N GLU A 272 2.69 -9.85 -14.55
CA GLU A 272 1.40 -9.69 -13.89
C GLU A 272 1.13 -10.91 -12.99
N VAL A 273 0.76 -10.69 -11.72
CA VAL A 273 0.39 -11.78 -10.81
C VAL A 273 -0.89 -12.47 -11.27
N ARG A 274 -1.78 -11.75 -11.97
CA ARG A 274 -3.01 -12.31 -12.52
C ARG A 274 -3.42 -11.62 -13.82
N LYS A 275 -4.02 -12.39 -14.72
CA LYS A 275 -4.67 -11.85 -15.92
C LYS A 275 -5.95 -11.12 -15.55
N LYS A 276 -6.33 -10.14 -16.36
CA LYS A 276 -7.59 -9.39 -16.18
C LYS A 276 -8.80 -10.35 -16.17
N GLY A 277 -9.59 -10.28 -15.10
CA GLY A 277 -10.79 -11.11 -14.93
C GLY A 277 -10.54 -12.51 -14.39
N ALA A 278 -9.28 -12.90 -14.12
CA ALA A 278 -8.99 -14.12 -13.37
C ALA A 278 -9.33 -13.93 -11.88
N SER A 279 -9.79 -15.00 -11.23
CA SER A 279 -9.92 -15.03 -9.77
C SER A 279 -8.55 -14.85 -9.12
N HIS A 280 -8.57 -14.37 -7.89
CA HIS A 280 -7.40 -14.32 -7.03
C HIS A 280 -7.04 -15.73 -6.56
N ASP A 281 -5.77 -15.89 -6.25
CA ASP A 281 -5.27 -17.05 -5.53
C ASP A 281 -4.28 -16.59 -4.46
N CYS A 282 -4.65 -16.79 -3.20
CA CYS A 282 -3.83 -16.40 -2.07
C CYS A 282 -2.39 -16.97 -2.05
N LEU A 283 -2.10 -18.10 -2.72
CA LEU A 283 -0.73 -18.60 -2.82
C LEU A 283 0.09 -17.74 -3.78
N ASP A 284 -0.45 -17.46 -4.97
CA ASP A 284 0.19 -16.57 -5.94
C ASP A 284 0.40 -15.17 -5.36
N ASP A 285 -0.58 -14.65 -4.64
CA ASP A 285 -0.55 -13.32 -4.03
C ASP A 285 0.45 -13.23 -2.86
N ALA A 286 0.48 -14.23 -1.97
CA ALA A 286 1.47 -14.29 -0.90
C ALA A 286 2.90 -14.42 -1.46
N CYS A 287 3.09 -15.24 -2.50
CA CYS A 287 4.37 -15.39 -3.19
C CYS A 287 4.81 -14.10 -3.87
N ALA A 288 3.91 -13.44 -4.60
CA ALA A 288 4.17 -12.17 -5.27
C ALA A 288 4.57 -11.08 -4.27
N THR A 289 3.85 -10.99 -3.14
CA THR A 289 4.15 -10.04 -2.08
C THR A 289 5.53 -10.29 -1.46
N MET A 290 5.90 -11.55 -1.19
CA MET A 290 7.24 -11.89 -0.72
C MET A 290 8.32 -11.51 -1.74
N LYS A 291 8.12 -11.84 -3.02
CA LYS A 291 9.05 -11.46 -4.11
C LYS A 291 9.25 -9.96 -4.20
N LEU A 292 8.18 -9.16 -4.06
CA LEU A 292 8.25 -7.70 -4.04
C LEU A 292 9.13 -7.19 -2.88
N VAL A 293 8.95 -7.72 -1.67
CA VAL A 293 9.78 -7.36 -0.52
C VAL A 293 11.25 -7.71 -0.74
N LEU A 294 11.54 -8.91 -1.24
CA LEU A 294 12.91 -9.33 -1.55
C LEU A 294 13.53 -8.45 -2.64
N ALA A 295 12.76 -8.07 -3.68
CA ALA A 295 13.20 -7.15 -4.71
C ALA A 295 13.51 -5.75 -4.15
N LYS A 296 12.69 -5.24 -3.22
CA LYS A 296 12.93 -3.95 -2.55
C LYS A 296 14.18 -3.98 -1.68
N ILE A 297 14.43 -5.08 -0.96
CA ILE A 297 15.66 -5.28 -0.18
C ILE A 297 16.88 -5.27 -1.11
N LYS A 298 16.83 -6.05 -2.20
CA LYS A 298 17.92 -6.13 -3.19
C LYS A 298 18.21 -4.78 -3.87
N HIS A 299 17.19 -4.00 -4.21
CA HIS A 299 17.33 -2.66 -4.78
C HIS A 299 17.95 -1.67 -3.78
N GLY A 300 17.61 -1.83 -2.50
CA GLY A 300 17.95 -0.93 -1.42
C GLY A 300 16.70 -0.20 -0.91
N VAL A 301 16.42 -0.35 0.38
CA VAL A 301 15.17 0.10 1.01
C VAL A 301 14.93 1.62 0.84
N ASP A 302 15.98 2.43 0.96
CA ASP A 302 15.88 3.90 0.83
C ASP A 302 15.85 4.39 -0.60
N LYS A 303 16.28 3.56 -1.55
CA LYS A 303 16.35 4.01 -2.92
C LYS A 303 14.93 4.14 -3.45
N PRO A 304 14.60 5.27 -4.10
CA PRO A 304 13.33 5.39 -4.79
C PRO A 304 13.25 4.24 -5.79
N PHE A 305 12.10 3.56 -5.79
CA PHE A 305 11.81 2.57 -6.80
C PHE A 305 11.12 3.32 -7.95
N PRO A 306 11.66 3.32 -9.18
CA PRO A 306 11.03 4.02 -10.28
C PRO A 306 9.73 3.29 -10.68
N LEU A 307 8.65 3.55 -9.95
CA LEU A 307 7.33 3.01 -10.24
C LEU A 307 6.72 3.85 -11.35
N THR A 308 6.99 3.48 -12.60
CA THR A 308 6.10 3.85 -13.69
C THR A 308 4.84 3.00 -13.54
N LEU A 309 3.88 3.46 -12.74
CA LEU A 309 2.57 2.85 -12.68
C LEU A 309 1.92 3.04 -14.05
N VAL A 310 2.10 2.04 -14.93
CA VAL A 310 1.41 1.98 -16.20
C VAL A 310 -0.06 1.83 -15.85
N GLN A 311 -0.80 2.94 -15.96
CA GLN A 311 -2.24 2.88 -15.84
C GLN A 311 -2.74 2.13 -17.06
N GLU A 312 -3.37 0.98 -16.83
CA GLU A 312 -3.94 0.19 -17.91
C GLU A 312 -4.86 1.09 -18.75
N PRO A 313 -4.72 1.08 -20.09
CA PRO A 313 -5.62 1.81 -20.95
C PRO A 313 -7.06 1.35 -20.68
N VAL A 314 -7.90 2.29 -20.27
CA VAL A 314 -9.31 2.02 -20.00
C VAL A 314 -9.97 1.75 -21.35
N SER A 315 -10.62 0.59 -21.50
CA SER A 315 -11.31 0.23 -22.74
C SER A 315 -12.37 1.26 -23.10
N GLU A 316 -12.65 1.47 -24.38
CA GLU A 316 -13.68 2.42 -24.83
C GLU A 316 -15.06 2.18 -24.19
N SER A 317 -15.43 0.91 -23.98
CA SER A 317 -16.66 0.52 -23.27
C SER A 317 -16.67 0.93 -21.80
N GLU A 318 -15.52 1.04 -21.14
CA GLU A 318 -15.44 1.55 -19.77
C GLU A 318 -15.39 3.09 -19.76
N MET A 319 -14.80 3.70 -20.79
CA MET A 319 -14.80 5.15 -20.96
C MET A 319 -16.19 5.72 -21.32
N SER A 320 -17.12 4.89 -21.80
CA SER A 320 -18.53 5.26 -21.97
C SER A 320 -19.35 5.21 -20.67
N LYS A 321 -18.72 4.97 -19.52
CA LYS A 321 -19.39 4.88 -18.22
C LYS A 321 -18.93 5.99 -17.28
N LEU A 322 -19.80 6.42 -16.39
CA LEU A 322 -19.46 7.20 -15.20
C LEU A 322 -19.75 6.36 -13.94
N LEU A 323 -18.82 6.39 -12.98
CA LEU A 323 -19.08 5.79 -11.67
C LEU A 323 -19.73 6.82 -10.76
N ILE A 324 -20.94 6.52 -10.30
CA ILE A 324 -21.62 7.26 -9.26
C ILE A 324 -21.43 6.49 -7.94
N HIS A 325 -20.82 7.10 -6.94
CA HIS A 325 -20.48 6.43 -5.68
C HIS A 325 -20.82 7.26 -4.44
N ARG A 326 -20.93 6.57 -3.30
CA ARG A 326 -21.44 7.09 -2.01
C ARG A 326 -22.90 7.54 -2.07
N ILE A 327 -23.71 6.89 -2.89
CA ILE A 327 -25.14 7.19 -3.05
C ILE A 327 -25.89 6.67 -1.83
N PRO A 328 -26.61 7.48 -1.03
CA PRO A 328 -27.39 6.96 0.10
C PRO A 328 -28.41 5.92 -0.35
N THR A 329 -28.62 4.83 0.41
CA THR A 329 -29.57 3.75 0.06
C THR A 329 -31.03 4.21 0.03
N THR A 330 -31.33 5.37 0.59
CA THR A 330 -32.63 6.04 0.50
C THR A 330 -32.90 6.64 -0.87
N VAL A 331 -31.89 6.80 -1.72
CA VAL A 331 -32.01 7.34 -3.07
C VAL A 331 -32.17 6.18 -4.06
N ASN A 332 -33.29 6.15 -4.77
CA ASN A 332 -33.53 5.17 -5.83
C ASN A 332 -32.66 5.45 -7.06
N THR A 333 -32.49 4.43 -7.90
CA THR A 333 -31.69 4.55 -9.13
C THR A 333 -32.27 5.57 -10.09
N GLU A 334 -33.59 5.69 -10.16
CA GLU A 334 -34.26 6.59 -11.10
C GLU A 334 -34.01 8.06 -10.77
N ALA A 335 -33.87 8.43 -9.48
CA ALA A 335 -33.52 9.79 -9.08
C ALA A 335 -32.12 10.23 -9.54
N LEU A 336 -31.25 9.30 -9.94
CA LEU A 336 -29.93 9.66 -10.46
C LEU A 336 -30.01 10.37 -11.82
N HIS A 337 -31.12 10.21 -12.56
CA HIS A 337 -31.40 10.98 -13.77
C HIS A 337 -31.67 12.47 -13.49
N GLU A 338 -32.04 12.85 -12.26
CA GLU A 338 -32.14 14.26 -11.86
C GLU A 338 -30.76 14.89 -11.64
N ILE A 339 -29.72 14.07 -11.42
CA ILE A 339 -28.39 14.50 -10.99
C ILE A 339 -27.40 14.49 -12.16
N VAL A 340 -27.40 13.42 -12.94
CA VAL A 340 -26.51 13.25 -14.08
C VAL A 340 -27.30 13.57 -15.35
N PRO A 341 -26.89 14.58 -16.14
CA PRO A 341 -27.58 14.91 -17.38
C PRO A 341 -27.25 13.90 -18.48
N GLY A 342 -28.19 13.74 -19.42
CA GLY A 342 -28.03 12.89 -20.60
C GLY A 342 -28.83 11.60 -20.54
N ASP A 343 -28.78 10.84 -21.63
CA ASP A 343 -29.43 9.53 -21.76
C ASP A 343 -28.43 8.43 -21.40
N PHE A 344 -28.76 7.63 -20.39
CA PHE A 344 -27.91 6.57 -19.89
C PHE A 344 -28.74 5.47 -19.23
N THR A 345 -28.16 4.28 -19.15
CA THR A 345 -28.72 3.19 -18.35
C THR A 345 -27.96 3.07 -17.04
N ILE A 346 -28.63 2.63 -15.98
CA ILE A 346 -28.04 2.54 -14.64
C ILE A 346 -27.85 1.07 -14.28
N GLU A 347 -26.60 0.70 -14.03
CA GLU A 347 -26.25 -0.62 -13.50
C GLU A 347 -25.79 -0.45 -12.04
N ARG A 348 -26.59 -0.95 -11.09
CA ARG A 348 -26.22 -0.91 -9.67
C ARG A 348 -25.05 -1.86 -9.43
N LYS A 349 -23.96 -1.36 -8.83
CA LYS A 349 -22.85 -2.23 -8.45
C LYS A 349 -23.21 -3.03 -7.19
N PRO A 350 -22.88 -4.33 -7.14
CA PRO A 350 -22.99 -5.10 -5.91
C PRO A 350 -22.14 -4.44 -4.82
N SER A 351 -22.71 -4.32 -3.62
CA SER A 351 -22.02 -3.67 -2.51
C SER A 351 -20.83 -4.54 -2.08
N ARG A 352 -19.62 -3.98 -2.08
CA ARG A 352 -18.42 -4.69 -1.58
C ARG A 352 -18.53 -5.04 -0.09
N ASN A 353 -19.28 -4.23 0.65
CA ASN A 353 -19.58 -4.39 2.07
C ASN A 353 -21.11 -4.43 2.19
N GLY A 354 -21.71 -5.61 2.31
CA GLY A 354 -23.15 -5.73 2.57
C GLY A 354 -23.52 -4.88 3.78
N GLN A 355 -24.60 -4.09 3.69
CA GLN A 355 -25.04 -3.12 4.71
C GLN A 355 -24.21 -1.82 4.84
N GLY A 356 -23.81 -1.22 3.73
CA GLY A 356 -23.58 0.22 3.71
C GLY A 356 -24.91 0.99 3.68
N ASP A 357 -25.00 2.12 4.38
CA ASP A 357 -26.03 3.17 4.17
C ASP A 357 -25.92 3.81 2.78
N LYS A 358 -24.96 3.35 1.97
CA LYS A 358 -24.62 3.84 0.64
C LYS A 358 -24.38 2.71 -0.34
N TYR A 359 -24.65 2.96 -1.61
CA TYR A 359 -24.33 2.10 -2.74
C TYR A 359 -23.56 2.86 -3.82
N SER A 360 -23.17 2.14 -4.87
CA SER A 360 -22.57 2.71 -6.08
C SER A 360 -23.29 2.18 -7.32
N ALA A 361 -23.28 2.94 -8.39
CA ALA A 361 -23.88 2.59 -9.67
C ALA A 361 -23.00 3.06 -10.83
N LEU A 362 -23.12 2.39 -11.97
CA LEU A 362 -22.54 2.82 -13.24
C LEU A 362 -23.64 3.47 -14.07
N ALA A 363 -23.42 4.72 -14.47
CA ALA A 363 -24.18 5.34 -15.54
C ALA A 363 -23.50 4.97 -16.86
N ILE A 364 -24.19 4.18 -17.70
CA ILE A 364 -23.68 3.63 -18.95
C ILE A 364 -24.29 4.43 -20.10
N PHE A 365 -23.45 5.20 -20.78
CA PHE A 365 -23.80 6.00 -21.95
C PHE A 365 -23.51 5.21 -23.23
N LYS A 366 -24.09 5.68 -24.33
CA LYS A 366 -23.90 5.08 -25.66
C LYS A 366 -22.43 5.05 -26.09
N ASN A 367 -21.66 6.07 -25.71
CA ASN A 367 -20.25 6.22 -26.07
C ASN A 367 -19.50 7.12 -25.08
N GLN A 368 -18.17 7.16 -25.22
CA GLN A 368 -17.30 7.99 -24.38
C GLN A 368 -17.61 9.49 -24.45
N ARG A 369 -18.05 9.99 -25.62
CA ARG A 369 -18.31 11.43 -25.80
C ARG A 369 -19.50 11.87 -24.97
N GLU A 370 -20.59 11.12 -25.02
CA GLU A 370 -21.78 11.39 -24.21
C GLU A 370 -21.48 11.28 -22.71
N ALA A 371 -20.68 10.30 -22.28
CA ALA A 371 -20.23 10.20 -20.89
C ALA A 371 -19.36 11.40 -20.46
N HIS A 372 -18.48 11.89 -21.34
CA HIS A 372 -17.66 13.08 -21.08
C HIS A 372 -18.54 14.33 -20.97
N ASP A 373 -19.42 14.55 -21.94
CA ASP A 373 -20.32 15.71 -21.98
C ASP A 373 -21.27 15.70 -20.77
N ALA A 374 -21.80 14.54 -20.39
CA ALA A 374 -22.59 14.38 -19.17
C ALA A 374 -21.78 14.80 -17.93
N TYR A 375 -20.55 14.28 -17.78
CA TYR A 375 -19.69 14.64 -16.65
C TYR A 375 -19.38 16.15 -16.60
N GLU A 376 -19.06 16.78 -17.73
CA GLU A 376 -18.75 18.21 -17.78
C GLU A 376 -19.95 19.05 -17.30
N ASN A 377 -21.17 18.61 -17.64
CA ASN A 377 -22.41 19.29 -17.27
C ASN A 377 -22.95 18.95 -15.87
N VAL A 378 -22.42 17.92 -15.19
CA VAL A 378 -22.73 17.67 -13.77
C VAL A 378 -22.25 18.87 -12.93
N GLN A 379 -23.15 19.44 -12.13
CA GLN A 379 -22.81 20.50 -11.18
C GLN A 379 -22.21 19.91 -9.91
N GLY A 380 -21.02 20.37 -9.53
CA GLY A 380 -20.36 19.91 -8.32
C GLY A 380 -18.90 20.35 -8.22
N SER A 381 -18.31 20.20 -7.03
CA SER A 381 -16.91 20.55 -6.79
C SER A 381 -15.98 19.48 -7.35
N GLN A 382 -15.14 19.85 -8.32
CA GLN A 382 -14.20 18.92 -8.94
C GLN A 382 -13.01 18.58 -8.03
N THR A 383 -12.67 17.29 -7.97
CA THR A 383 -11.54 16.71 -7.24
C THR A 383 -10.95 15.54 -8.05
N LYS A 384 -9.93 14.87 -7.50
CA LYS A 384 -9.41 13.61 -8.03
C LYS A 384 -9.62 12.49 -7.02
N ASP A 385 -9.83 11.25 -7.50
CA ASP A 385 -9.84 10.07 -6.65
C ASP A 385 -8.43 9.59 -6.29
N SER A 386 -8.31 8.51 -5.50
CA SER A 386 -7.02 7.93 -5.11
C SER A 386 -6.17 7.42 -6.30
N ASN A 387 -6.79 7.17 -7.45
CA ASN A 387 -6.11 6.76 -8.68
C ASN A 387 -5.82 7.94 -9.61
N GLY A 388 -6.14 9.17 -9.22
CA GLY A 388 -5.95 10.38 -10.01
C GLY A 388 -7.05 10.67 -11.04
N ARG A 389 -8.16 9.91 -11.05
CA ARG A 389 -9.30 10.12 -11.95
C ARG A 389 -10.14 11.30 -11.49
N LEU A 390 -10.63 12.09 -12.43
CA LEU A 390 -11.49 13.23 -12.14
C LEU A 390 -12.84 12.78 -11.58
N GLN A 391 -13.27 13.42 -10.48
CA GLN A 391 -14.61 13.25 -9.91
C GLN A 391 -15.18 14.58 -9.43
N LYS A 392 -16.50 14.72 -9.43
CA LYS A 392 -17.22 15.87 -8.85
C LYS A 392 -17.99 15.43 -7.63
N LEU A 393 -17.85 16.17 -6.52
CA LEU A 393 -18.75 16.09 -5.38
C LEU A 393 -20.02 16.87 -5.70
N VAL A 394 -21.14 16.18 -5.81
CA VAL A 394 -22.44 16.75 -6.09
C VAL A 394 -23.24 16.81 -4.80
N THR A 395 -23.79 17.98 -4.50
CA THR A 395 -24.74 18.16 -3.40
C THR A 395 -25.98 18.84 -3.96
N CYS A 396 -27.11 18.14 -3.95
CA CYS A 396 -28.35 18.62 -4.55
C CYS A 396 -29.56 18.24 -3.69
N ARG A 397 -30.68 18.94 -3.92
CA ARG A 397 -31.97 18.61 -3.33
C ARG A 397 -32.84 17.96 -4.40
N LEU A 398 -33.23 16.71 -4.20
CA LEU A 398 -34.08 15.95 -5.11
C LEU A 398 -35.51 16.51 -5.14
N SER A 399 -36.26 16.16 -6.17
CA SER A 399 -37.69 16.44 -6.31
C SER A 399 -38.53 15.99 -5.10
N THR A 400 -38.09 14.93 -4.41
CA THR A 400 -38.65 14.42 -3.15
C THR A 400 -38.42 15.32 -1.94
N GLY A 401 -37.67 16.42 -2.11
CA GLY A 401 -37.27 17.34 -1.05
C GLY A 401 -36.04 16.90 -0.25
N MET A 402 -35.48 15.72 -0.53
CA MET A 402 -34.31 15.16 0.14
C MET A 402 -33.00 15.79 -0.33
N SER A 403 -32.14 16.17 0.61
CA SER A 403 -30.76 16.59 0.30
C SER A 403 -29.85 15.37 0.16
N VAL A 404 -29.15 15.28 -0.96
CA VAL A 404 -28.24 14.18 -1.30
C VAL A 404 -26.85 14.72 -1.57
N SER A 405 -25.83 13.99 -1.11
CA SER A 405 -24.44 14.24 -1.46
C SER A 405 -23.79 12.95 -1.96
N LEU A 406 -23.23 12.99 -3.17
CA LEU A 406 -22.62 11.85 -3.85
C LEU A 406 -21.45 12.29 -4.73
N PHE A 407 -20.72 11.33 -5.29
CA PHE A 407 -19.65 11.61 -6.25
C PHE A 407 -19.98 11.03 -7.62
N VAL A 408 -19.72 11.81 -8.67
CA VAL A 408 -19.73 11.35 -10.07
C VAL A 408 -18.29 11.37 -10.58
N ARG A 409 -17.79 10.23 -11.08
CA ARG A 409 -16.38 10.04 -11.45
C ARG A 409 -16.22 9.54 -12.89
N LYS A 410 -15.26 10.12 -13.63
CA LYS A 410 -14.81 9.61 -14.93
C LYS A 410 -14.07 8.28 -14.79
N MET A 411 -14.28 7.37 -15.74
CA MET A 411 -13.61 6.07 -15.71
C MET A 411 -12.17 6.13 -16.23
N GLY A 412 -11.89 7.03 -17.18
CA GLY A 412 -10.55 7.36 -17.68
C GLY A 412 -9.89 8.53 -16.96
N ILE A 413 -8.62 8.79 -17.30
CA ILE A 413 -7.86 9.95 -16.83
C ILE A 413 -7.76 10.93 -17.99
N ASP A 414 -8.29 12.13 -17.83
CA ASP A 414 -8.10 13.20 -18.80
C ASP A 414 -6.67 13.74 -18.63
N ASP A 415 -5.79 13.37 -19.55
CA ASP A 415 -4.50 14.01 -19.71
C ASP A 415 -4.75 15.29 -20.52
N HIS A 416 -4.74 16.45 -19.87
CA HIS A 416 -4.87 17.75 -20.53
C HIS A 416 -3.60 18.12 -21.31
N HIS A 417 -3.16 17.24 -22.21
CA HIS A 417 -2.14 17.49 -23.21
C HIS A 417 -2.48 16.75 -24.51
N LYS A 418 -3.68 17.00 -25.06
CA LYS A 418 -4.04 16.81 -26.49
C LYS A 418 -5.48 17.25 -26.76
N LYS A 419 -5.71 18.56 -26.86
CA LYS A 419 -6.86 19.08 -27.64
C LYS A 419 -6.33 20.13 -28.63
N MET A 420 -5.98 19.68 -29.82
CA MET A 420 -6.06 20.52 -31.03
C MET A 420 -7.54 20.55 -31.43
N PRO A 421 -8.17 21.72 -31.60
CA PRO A 421 -9.56 21.78 -32.02
C PRO A 421 -9.68 21.35 -33.48
N SER A 422 -10.64 20.45 -33.75
CA SER A 422 -11.02 20.05 -35.10
C SER A 422 -11.73 21.22 -35.79
N LYS A 423 -11.15 21.70 -36.89
CA LYS A 423 -11.79 22.66 -37.81
C LYS A 423 -13.07 22.07 -38.39
N ARG A 424 -14.21 22.73 -38.13
CA ARG A 424 -15.31 23.05 -39.06
C ARG A 424 -16.39 23.80 -38.27
N ASP A 425 -16.47 25.12 -38.44
CA ASP A 425 -17.63 25.82 -39.02
C ASP A 425 -17.49 27.36 -38.90
N LEU A 426 -17.40 28.00 -40.09
CA LEU A 426 -17.79 29.38 -40.48
C LEU A 426 -16.96 30.60 -40.01
N PRO A 427 -17.02 31.76 -40.71
CA PRO A 427 -16.96 32.03 -42.16
C PRO A 427 -15.83 33.02 -42.52
N GLU A 428 -15.65 33.28 -43.83
CA GLU A 428 -14.64 34.15 -44.45
C GLU A 428 -14.57 35.58 -43.88
N GLY A 429 -13.35 36.11 -43.73
CA GLY A 429 -13.10 37.51 -43.41
C GLY A 429 -11.63 37.84 -43.11
N GLU A 430 -10.97 38.44 -44.10
CA GLU A 430 -9.78 39.31 -44.08
C GLU A 430 -8.41 38.79 -43.59
N MET A 431 -7.46 38.81 -44.54
CA MET A 431 -6.03 38.65 -44.35
C MET A 431 -5.43 39.86 -43.62
N VAL A 432 -4.56 39.62 -42.64
CA VAL A 432 -3.44 40.51 -42.33
C VAL A 432 -2.20 39.65 -42.07
N ASP A 433 -1.15 39.98 -42.81
CA ASP A 433 0.14 39.30 -42.95
C ASP A 433 1.09 39.45 -41.74
N VAL A 434 2.21 38.70 -41.83
CA VAL A 434 3.58 38.93 -41.28
C VAL A 434 4.00 38.04 -40.08
N PRO A 435 5.21 37.42 -40.05
CA PRO A 435 6.00 36.79 -41.12
C PRO A 435 6.50 35.35 -40.77
N GLU A 436 6.66 34.50 -41.78
CA GLU A 436 7.38 33.22 -41.67
C GLU A 436 8.88 33.41 -41.41
N ASN A 437 9.38 32.84 -40.32
CA ASN A 437 10.81 32.59 -40.16
C ASN A 437 11.13 31.17 -40.65
N LYS A 438 11.72 31.10 -41.85
CA LYS A 438 12.24 29.89 -42.50
C LYS A 438 13.25 29.17 -41.59
N LYS A 439 12.92 27.95 -41.15
CA LYS A 439 13.93 26.93 -40.84
C LYS A 439 14.03 25.96 -42.02
N VAL A 440 15.24 25.89 -42.57
CA VAL A 440 15.68 25.01 -43.66
C VAL A 440 15.31 23.56 -43.32
N LYS A 441 14.55 22.89 -44.21
CA LYS A 441 14.29 21.45 -44.14
C LYS A 441 15.56 20.71 -44.57
N MET A 442 16.27 20.12 -43.61
CA MET A 442 17.25 19.06 -43.88
C MET A 442 16.55 17.71 -43.91
N ASP A 443 17.11 16.78 -44.69
CA ASP A 443 16.58 15.44 -44.93
C ASP A 443 16.57 14.60 -43.63
N PRO A 444 15.44 14.00 -43.22
CA PRO A 444 15.34 13.18 -42.00
C PRO A 444 16.33 12.00 -41.93
N GLU A 445 16.79 11.48 -43.07
CA GLU A 445 17.78 10.40 -43.10
C GLU A 445 19.18 10.90 -42.72
N VAL A 446 19.54 12.13 -43.10
CA VAL A 446 20.82 12.76 -42.73
C VAL A 446 20.85 13.10 -41.24
N GLU A 447 19.71 13.49 -40.66
CA GLU A 447 19.60 13.75 -39.21
C GLU A 447 19.77 12.46 -38.41
N LYS A 448 19.17 11.34 -38.86
CA LYS A 448 19.29 10.03 -38.22
C LYS A 448 20.74 9.52 -38.17
N ASP A 449 21.49 9.67 -39.25
CA ASP A 449 22.90 9.25 -39.30
C ASP A 449 23.80 10.10 -38.36
N ALA A 450 23.48 11.38 -38.20
CA ALA A 450 24.17 12.23 -37.23
C ALA A 450 23.91 11.79 -35.77
N TYR A 451 22.67 11.40 -35.43
CA TYR A 451 22.34 10.89 -34.11
C TYR A 451 22.97 9.51 -33.83
N LEU A 452 23.02 8.62 -34.82
CA LEU A 452 23.68 7.31 -34.69
C LEU A 452 25.17 7.45 -34.37
N LYS A 453 25.88 8.34 -35.07
CA LYS A 453 27.29 8.63 -34.78
C LYS A 453 27.52 9.20 -33.38
N GLN A 454 26.58 10.02 -32.87
CA GLN A 454 26.66 10.54 -31.50
C GLN A 454 26.43 9.44 -30.45
N ILE A 455 25.53 8.49 -30.71
CA ILE A 455 25.29 7.34 -29.82
C ILE A 455 26.50 6.41 -29.80
N GLU A 456 27.13 6.15 -30.95
CA GLU A 456 28.36 5.36 -31.01
C GLU A 456 29.49 6.01 -30.21
N ALA A 457 29.68 7.33 -30.36
CA ALA A 457 30.68 8.07 -29.58
C ALA A 457 30.39 8.05 -28.07
N LEU A 458 29.12 8.18 -27.66
CA LEU A 458 28.72 8.09 -26.25
C LEU A 458 28.92 6.68 -25.68
N ASN A 459 28.60 5.63 -26.43
CA ASN A 459 28.83 4.25 -26.02
C ASN A 459 30.32 3.92 -25.89
N GLN A 460 31.16 4.46 -26.78
CA GLN A 460 32.60 4.31 -26.68
C GLN A 460 33.16 4.99 -25.43
N ARG A 461 32.72 6.22 -25.15
CA ARG A 461 33.10 6.94 -23.92
C ARG A 461 32.63 6.22 -22.65
N LEU A 462 31.42 5.65 -22.68
CA LEU A 462 30.89 4.84 -21.57
C LEU A 462 31.80 3.64 -21.28
N LYS A 463 32.22 2.94 -22.33
CA LYS A 463 33.11 1.78 -22.23
C LYS A 463 34.49 2.15 -21.66
N GLU A 464 35.03 3.30 -22.07
CA GLU A 464 36.30 3.83 -21.54
C GLU A 464 36.19 4.18 -20.05
N SER A 465 35.09 4.84 -19.64
CA SER A 465 34.83 5.16 -18.22
C SER A 465 34.58 3.90 -17.37
N GLU A 466 33.90 2.88 -17.90
CA GLU A 466 33.70 1.60 -17.20
C GLU A 466 35.04 0.88 -16.94
N LEU A 467 35.97 0.93 -17.90
CA LEU A 467 37.34 0.41 -17.74
C LEU A 467 38.16 1.23 -16.72
N GLU A 468 38.00 2.56 -16.69
CA GLU A 468 38.66 3.41 -15.69
C GLU A 468 38.19 3.07 -14.27
N ILE A 469 36.88 2.88 -14.07
CA ILE A 469 36.29 2.46 -12.79
C ILE A 469 36.84 1.10 -12.34
N GLU A 470 36.94 0.14 -13.26
CA GLU A 470 37.48 -1.19 -12.94
C GLU A 470 38.95 -1.09 -12.50
N SER A 471 39.76 -0.30 -13.20
CA SER A 471 41.15 -0.01 -12.84
C SER A 471 41.27 0.69 -11.47
N LEU A 472 40.43 1.70 -11.19
CA LEU A 472 40.41 2.42 -9.92
C LEU A 472 40.03 1.49 -8.76
N ARG A 473 39.05 0.61 -8.95
CA ARG A 473 38.65 -0.40 -7.95
C ARG A 473 39.74 -1.42 -7.69
N GLU A 474 40.53 -1.78 -8.70
CA GLU A 474 41.68 -2.66 -8.50
C GLU A 474 42.83 -1.96 -7.76
N GLN A 475 43.10 -0.68 -8.06
CA GLN A 475 44.07 0.11 -7.32
C GLN A 475 43.65 0.27 -5.85
N LEU A 476 42.36 0.52 -5.58
CA LEU A 476 41.82 0.61 -4.22
C LEU A 476 42.04 -0.71 -3.46
N ARG A 477 41.72 -1.85 -4.09
CA ARG A 477 41.93 -3.18 -3.49
C ARG A 477 43.39 -3.46 -3.15
N LYS A 478 44.33 -3.07 -4.03
CA LYS A 478 45.77 -3.23 -3.78
C LYS A 478 46.24 -2.34 -2.62
N LYS A 479 45.70 -1.12 -2.49
CA LYS A 479 46.02 -0.20 -1.40
C LYS A 479 45.42 -0.64 -0.07
N ASP A 480 44.19 -1.13 -0.05
CA ASP A 480 43.55 -1.68 1.16
C ASP A 480 44.35 -2.87 1.72
N LEU A 481 44.88 -3.74 0.85
CA LEU A 481 45.77 -4.84 1.25
C LEU A 481 47.10 -4.35 1.83
N GLN A 482 47.72 -3.31 1.23
CA GLN A 482 48.94 -2.69 1.78
C GLN A 482 48.71 -2.04 3.15
N VAL A 483 47.52 -1.46 3.39
CA VAL A 483 47.12 -0.90 4.69
C VAL A 483 46.89 -1.99 5.74
N ASP A 484 46.46 -3.19 5.36
CA ASP A 484 46.33 -4.33 6.28
C ASP A 484 47.70 -4.97 6.61
N ASP A 485 48.58 -5.15 5.62
CA ASP A 485 49.95 -5.66 5.85
C ASP A 485 50.77 -4.73 6.76
N SER A 486 50.58 -3.42 6.65
CA SER A 486 51.26 -2.42 7.50
C SER A 486 50.67 -2.30 8.92
N LYS A 487 49.55 -2.98 9.25
CA LYS A 487 49.05 -3.10 10.63
C LYS A 487 49.76 -4.19 11.44
N GLU A 488 50.44 -5.16 10.80
CA GLU A 488 51.12 -6.26 11.48
C GLU A 488 52.56 -5.93 11.93
N VAL A 489 53.16 -4.83 11.44
CA VAL A 489 54.52 -4.41 11.80
C VAL A 489 54.48 -3.24 12.80
N LYS A 490 54.85 -3.48 14.06
CA LYS A 490 54.96 -2.46 15.12
C LYS A 490 56.26 -1.63 15.01
N VAL A 491 56.33 -0.61 14.15
CA VAL A 491 57.28 0.53 14.30
C VAL A 491 56.71 1.81 13.65
N ASP A 492 56.98 2.95 14.29
CA ASP A 492 56.61 4.36 14.04
C ASP A 492 56.51 4.88 12.58
N HIS A 493 55.43 4.58 11.85
CA HIS A 493 55.11 5.22 10.56
C HIS A 493 53.68 5.78 10.52
N GLU A 494 53.34 6.63 11.51
CA GLU A 494 52.03 7.31 11.57
C GLU A 494 51.82 8.30 10.39
N ILE A 495 52.92 8.87 9.86
CA ILE A 495 52.90 9.79 8.71
C ILE A 495 52.60 9.04 7.39
N GLU A 496 53.15 7.83 7.21
CA GLU A 496 52.93 7.03 6.00
C GLU A 496 51.50 6.48 5.94
N LYS A 497 50.94 6.11 7.10
CA LYS A 497 49.54 5.67 7.21
C LYS A 497 48.55 6.79 6.89
N ASP A 498 48.82 8.01 7.35
CA ASP A 498 48.00 9.18 7.04
C ASP A 498 48.08 9.57 5.54
N ALA A 499 49.26 9.40 4.93
CA ALA A 499 49.44 9.59 3.49
C ALA A 499 48.64 8.55 2.66
N HIS A 500 48.67 7.27 3.05
CA HIS A 500 47.88 6.22 2.38
C HIS A 500 46.37 6.42 2.53
N LEU A 501 45.91 6.87 3.71
CA LEU A 501 44.50 7.13 3.94
C LEU A 501 44.01 8.30 3.06
N LYS A 502 44.80 9.37 2.93
CA LYS A 502 44.50 10.49 2.02
C LYS A 502 44.46 10.07 0.56
N GLU A 503 45.33 9.15 0.15
CA GLU A 503 45.35 8.60 -1.22
C GLU A 503 44.10 7.74 -1.49
N ILE A 504 43.65 6.94 -0.52
CA ILE A 504 42.39 6.17 -0.61
C ILE A 504 41.18 7.10 -0.68
N GLU A 505 41.15 8.16 0.12
CA GLU A 505 40.09 9.18 0.04
C GLU A 505 40.05 9.86 -1.33
N ALA A 506 41.21 10.22 -1.88
CA ALA A 506 41.32 10.80 -3.22
C ALA A 506 40.84 9.84 -4.32
N LEU A 507 41.19 8.55 -4.24
CA LEU A 507 40.73 7.53 -5.19
C LEU A 507 39.21 7.30 -5.08
N ASN A 508 38.67 7.27 -3.87
CA ASN A 508 37.22 7.14 -3.66
C ASN A 508 36.44 8.35 -4.19
N GLN A 509 36.99 9.56 -4.04
CA GLN A 509 36.38 10.76 -4.59
C GLN A 509 36.40 10.73 -6.13
N ARG A 510 37.52 10.34 -6.74
CA ARG A 510 37.62 10.19 -8.20
C ARG A 510 36.72 9.08 -8.74
N LEU A 511 36.57 7.97 -8.02
CA LEU A 511 35.64 6.90 -8.35
C LEU A 511 34.18 7.41 -8.36
N LYS A 512 33.81 8.19 -7.34
CA LYS A 512 32.47 8.79 -7.22
C LYS A 512 32.18 9.78 -8.36
N GLU A 513 33.16 10.58 -8.76
CA GLU A 513 33.04 11.50 -9.90
C GLU A 513 32.88 10.74 -11.22
N SER A 514 33.68 9.70 -11.45
CA SER A 514 33.58 8.83 -12.64
C SER A 514 32.22 8.08 -12.71
N GLU A 515 31.73 7.57 -11.58
CA GLU A 515 30.39 6.95 -11.48
C GLU A 515 29.26 7.93 -11.82
N ALA A 516 29.40 9.21 -11.42
CA ALA A 516 28.45 10.26 -11.75
C ALA A 516 28.49 10.64 -13.25
N GLU A 517 29.67 10.68 -13.87
CA GLU A 517 29.83 10.92 -15.30
C GLU A 517 29.21 9.81 -16.16
N ILE A 518 29.34 8.55 -15.73
CA ILE A 518 28.68 7.40 -16.38
C ILE A 518 27.17 7.55 -16.30
N GLU A 519 26.61 7.89 -15.14
CA GLU A 519 25.15 8.03 -15.03
C GLU A 519 24.63 9.20 -15.88
N SER A 520 25.35 10.32 -15.93
CA SER A 520 25.05 11.44 -16.82
C SER A 520 25.06 11.02 -18.29
N SER A 521 26.08 10.25 -18.70
CA SER A 521 26.21 9.75 -20.08
C SER A 521 25.09 8.76 -20.43
N ARG A 522 24.69 7.88 -19.49
CA ARG A 522 23.54 6.98 -19.65
C ARG A 522 22.22 7.75 -19.78
N GLU A 523 22.05 8.83 -19.06
CA GLU A 523 20.86 9.69 -19.19
C GLU A 523 20.80 10.38 -20.55
N GLN A 524 21.94 10.85 -21.06
CA GLN A 524 22.02 11.42 -22.41
C GLN A 524 21.68 10.37 -23.48
N LEU A 525 22.18 9.14 -23.33
CA LEU A 525 21.86 8.03 -24.23
C LEU A 525 20.35 7.75 -24.25
N ARG A 526 19.70 7.68 -23.07
CA ARG A 526 18.24 7.48 -22.95
C ARG A 526 17.43 8.58 -23.67
N LYS A 527 17.87 9.84 -23.57
CA LYS A 527 17.24 10.96 -24.28
C LYS A 527 17.40 10.81 -25.80
N LYS A 528 18.58 10.40 -26.27
CA LYS A 528 18.86 10.19 -27.69
C LYS A 528 18.08 9.01 -28.28
N ASP A 529 17.94 7.91 -27.54
CA ASP A 529 17.11 6.77 -27.96
C ASP A 529 15.64 7.15 -28.11
N PHE A 530 15.13 8.03 -27.23
CA PHE A 530 13.79 8.58 -27.34
C PHE A 530 13.63 9.47 -28.60
N GLU A 531 14.61 10.33 -28.88
CA GLU A 531 14.65 11.17 -30.09
C GLU A 531 14.65 10.32 -31.38
N ILE A 532 15.48 9.27 -31.44
CA ILE A 532 15.51 8.34 -32.59
C ILE A 532 14.19 7.60 -32.74
N THR A 533 13.58 7.14 -31.65
CA THR A 533 12.29 6.46 -31.68
C THR A 533 11.19 7.38 -32.22
N ALA A 534 11.23 8.67 -31.87
CA ALA A 534 10.31 9.68 -32.39
C ALA A 534 10.54 9.92 -33.90
N LEU A 535 11.79 9.99 -34.34
CA LEU A 535 12.16 10.12 -35.76
C LEU A 535 11.70 8.90 -36.58
N HIS A 536 11.87 7.68 -36.07
CA HIS A 536 11.38 6.46 -36.74
C HIS A 536 9.86 6.48 -36.93
N LYS A 537 9.11 6.97 -35.95
CA LYS A 537 7.65 7.14 -36.07
C LYS A 537 7.29 8.20 -37.10
N MET A 538 8.05 9.30 -37.19
CA MET A 538 7.86 10.32 -38.24
C MET A 538 8.14 9.77 -39.64
N VAL A 539 9.27 9.10 -39.85
CA VAL A 539 9.64 8.49 -41.15
C VAL A 539 8.62 7.43 -41.57
N ALA A 540 8.19 6.55 -40.66
CA ALA A 540 7.16 5.54 -40.94
C ALA A 540 5.81 6.18 -41.34
N ASN A 541 5.45 7.31 -40.74
CA ASN A 541 4.25 8.05 -41.11
C ASN A 541 4.36 8.75 -42.47
N ILE A 542 5.55 9.25 -42.83
CA ILE A 542 5.82 9.83 -44.16
C ILE A 542 5.74 8.74 -45.23
N GLN A 543 6.36 7.59 -45.01
CA GLN A 543 6.32 6.44 -45.92
C GLN A 543 4.90 5.87 -46.09
N LYS A 544 4.07 5.85 -45.03
CA LYS A 544 2.65 5.47 -45.13
C LYS A 544 1.82 6.44 -45.96
N ARG A 545 2.17 7.73 -45.99
CA ARG A 545 1.47 8.76 -46.77
C ARG A 545 1.87 8.78 -48.25
N GLN A 546 3.03 8.23 -48.60
CA GLN A 546 3.53 8.17 -49.97
C GLN A 546 3.15 6.88 -50.73
N LYS A 547 2.49 5.91 -50.08
CA LYS A 547 1.97 4.73 -50.80
C LYS A 547 0.75 5.14 -51.66
N PRO A 548 0.80 4.98 -53.00
CA PRO A 548 -0.34 5.28 -53.83
C PRO A 548 -1.48 4.31 -53.48
N LYS A 549 -2.68 4.85 -53.26
CA LYS A 549 -3.90 4.05 -53.13
C LYS A 549 -4.13 3.35 -54.47
N LYS A 550 -3.90 2.04 -54.52
CA LYS A 550 -4.38 1.18 -55.59
C LYS A 550 -5.85 0.86 -55.36
#